data_AF-A0A9N9LQ65-F1
#
_entry.id   AF-A0A9N9LQ65-F1
#
_cell.length_a   1.000
_cell.length_b   1.000
_cell.length_c   1.000
_cell.angle_alpha   90.00
_cell.angle_beta   90.00
_cell.angle_gamma   90.00
#
_symmetry.space_group_name_H-M   'P 1'
#
loop_
_entity.id
_entity.type
_entity.pdbx_description
1 polymer ?
#
loop_
_entity_poly.entity_id
_entity_poly.type
_entity_poly.pdbx_seq_one_letter_code
_entity_poly.pdbx_strand_id
1 'polypeptide(L)'
;MRLYEWGPEEGKKVLFVHGLSTPAPALGTVADTLTKRGCCVMILDLWGRGYSDASSDLKHDSRLYATQILLAISTSPTSWTGSTLVAFLWLGTLWVVEW
;
A
#
# COMPACT_ATOMS: atom_id res chain seq x y z
N MET A 1 7.27 -9.08 4.21
CA MET A 1 6.65 -7.74 4.29
C MET A 1 5.28 -7.88 4.91
N ARG A 2 4.84 -6.88 5.67
CA ARG A 2 3.50 -6.82 6.22
C ARG A 2 2.57 -6.11 5.24
N LEU A 3 1.42 -6.73 4.98
CA LEU A 3 0.37 -6.26 4.10
C LEU A 3 -0.97 -6.37 4.82
N TYR A 4 -1.86 -5.42 4.55
CA TYR A 4 -3.24 -5.44 5.02
C TYR A 4 -4.16 -5.22 3.83
N GLU A 5 -5.11 -6.12 3.61
CA GLU A 5 -6.10 -6.07 2.54
C GLU A 5 -7.51 -6.22 3.12
N TRP A 6 -8.44 -5.40 2.63
CA TRP A 6 -9.76 -5.21 3.22
C TRP A 6 -10.75 -4.70 2.18
N GLY A 7 -12.02 -5.04 2.38
CA GLY A 7 -13.15 -4.56 1.58
C GLY A 7 -13.55 -5.50 0.45
N PRO A 8 -14.55 -5.10 -0.36
CA PRO A 8 -15.09 -5.94 -1.42
C PRO A 8 -14.06 -6.14 -2.54
N GLU A 9 -13.90 -7.37 -3.03
CA GLU A 9 -12.94 -7.71 -4.10
C GLU A 9 -13.16 -6.85 -5.35
N GLU A 10 -14.42 -6.62 -5.75
CA GLU A 10 -14.75 -5.84 -6.95
C GLU A 10 -14.85 -4.33 -6.72
N GLY A 11 -14.48 -3.89 -5.52
CA GLY A 11 -14.40 -2.48 -5.18
C GLY A 11 -13.31 -1.75 -5.93
N LYS A 12 -13.45 -0.42 -6.06
CA LYS A 12 -12.38 0.43 -6.62
C LYS A 12 -11.09 0.19 -5.82
N LYS A 13 -10.01 -0.16 -6.51
CA LYS A 13 -8.73 -0.51 -5.89
C LYS A 13 -8.00 0.73 -5.39
N VAL A 14 -7.60 0.72 -4.13
CA VAL A 14 -6.81 1.78 -3.51
C VAL A 14 -5.63 1.16 -2.77
N LEU A 15 -4.42 1.38 -3.29
CA LEU A 15 -3.17 0.94 -2.68
C LEU A 15 -2.51 2.12 -1.95
N PHE A 16 -2.34 2.00 -0.64
CA PHE A 16 -1.58 2.97 0.15
C PHE A 16 -0.12 2.54 0.29
N VAL A 17 0.76 3.43 -0.13
CA VAL A 17 2.20 3.36 0.13
C VAL A 17 2.54 4.43 1.16
N HIS A 18 2.81 4.00 2.39
CA HIS A 18 3.07 4.94 3.46
C HIS A 18 4.50 5.51 3.39
N GLY A 19 4.70 6.73 3.92
CA GLY A 19 6.01 7.38 3.97
C GLY A 19 6.80 7.11 5.25
N LEU A 20 7.89 7.86 5.44
CA LEU A 20 8.88 7.67 6.52
C LEU A 20 8.29 7.70 7.94
N SER A 21 7.30 8.54 8.20
CA SER A 21 6.85 8.88 9.57
C SER A 21 5.45 8.38 9.91
N THR A 22 4.75 7.73 8.98
CA THR A 22 3.36 7.31 9.17
C THR A 22 3.27 5.84 8.77
N PRO A 23 3.46 4.87 9.68
CA PRO A 23 3.42 3.45 9.34
C PRO A 23 1.98 3.00 9.02
N ALA A 24 1.82 1.84 8.36
CA ALA A 24 0.52 1.33 7.90
C ALA A 24 -0.62 1.36 8.95
N PRO A 25 -0.40 1.05 10.25
CA PRO A 25 -1.46 1.07 11.26
C PRO A 25 -2.15 2.44 11.43
N ALA A 26 -1.42 3.55 11.16
CA ALA A 26 -1.98 4.90 11.26
C ALA A 26 -3.06 5.18 10.18
N LEU A 27 -3.11 4.36 9.12
CA LEU A 27 -4.06 4.51 8.02
C LEU A 27 -5.32 3.65 8.19
N GLY A 28 -5.46 2.92 9.31
CA GLY A 28 -6.59 2.02 9.53
C GLY A 28 -7.96 2.70 9.44
N THR A 29 -8.12 3.90 10.01
CA THR A 29 -9.38 4.66 9.93
C THR A 29 -9.70 5.11 8.51
N VAL A 30 -8.68 5.44 7.72
CA VAL A 30 -8.84 5.81 6.31
C VAL A 30 -9.27 4.59 5.49
N ALA A 31 -8.63 3.45 5.71
CA ALA A 31 -9.00 2.19 5.06
C ALA A 31 -10.43 1.75 5.38
N ASP A 32 -10.84 1.85 6.66
CA ASP A 32 -12.22 1.54 7.07
C ASP A 32 -13.24 2.47 6.39
N THR A 33 -12.94 3.77 6.32
CA THR A 33 -13.82 4.75 5.64
C THR A 33 -13.97 4.45 4.15
N LEU A 34 -12.89 4.08 3.47
CA LEU A 34 -12.91 3.72 2.05
C LEU A 34 -13.61 2.38 1.80
N THR A 35 -13.39 1.42 2.68
CA THR A 35 -14.06 0.11 2.63
C THR A 35 -15.57 0.27 2.75
N LYS A 36 -16.06 1.13 3.66
CA LYS A 36 -17.48 1.48 3.79
C LYS A 36 -18.07 2.16 2.54
N ARG A 37 -17.23 2.73 1.68
CA ARG A 37 -17.62 3.30 0.37
C ARG A 37 -17.48 2.30 -0.77
N GLY A 38 -17.22 1.03 -0.48
CA GLY A 38 -17.09 -0.03 -1.47
C GLY A 38 -15.73 -0.07 -2.18
N CYS A 39 -14.67 0.49 -1.59
CA CYS A 39 -13.31 0.35 -2.13
C CYS A 39 -12.64 -0.93 -1.60
N CYS A 40 -11.83 -1.57 -2.44
CA CYS A 40 -10.88 -2.58 -2.00
C CYS A 40 -9.59 -1.86 -1.64
N VAL A 41 -9.16 -1.96 -0.39
CA VAL A 41 -8.01 -1.20 0.13
C VAL A 41 -6.88 -2.16 0.45
N MET A 42 -5.67 -1.80 0.01
CA MET A 42 -4.44 -2.48 0.38
C MET A 42 -3.48 -1.47 0.99
N ILE A 43 -2.87 -1.80 2.11
CA ILE A 43 -1.84 -0.99 2.77
C ILE A 43 -0.63 -1.89 2.98
N LEU A 44 0.53 -1.49 2.44
CA LEU A 44 1.79 -2.19 2.70
C LEU A 44 2.66 -1.40 3.68
N ASP A 45 3.34 -2.12 4.57
CA ASP A 45 4.49 -1.56 5.27
C ASP A 45 5.74 -1.69 4.38
N LEU A 46 6.38 -0.56 4.06
CA LEU A 46 7.65 -0.57 3.31
C LEU A 46 8.72 -1.36 4.06
N TRP A 47 9.61 -2.06 3.35
CA TRP A 47 10.72 -2.77 4.00
C TRP A 47 11.53 -1.81 4.89
N GLY A 48 11.81 -2.25 6.12
CA GLY A 48 12.52 -1.48 7.14
C GLY A 48 11.65 -0.41 7.81
N ARG A 49 10.32 -0.49 7.67
CA ARG A 49 9.34 0.41 8.30
C ARG A 49 8.15 -0.38 8.83
N GLY A 50 7.39 0.25 9.74
CA GLY A 50 6.23 -0.37 10.37
C GLY A 50 6.59 -1.74 10.95
N TYR A 51 5.84 -2.78 10.56
CA TYR A 51 6.10 -4.16 10.94
C TYR A 51 6.78 -4.99 9.83
N SER A 52 7.40 -4.34 8.85
CA SER A 52 8.18 -4.99 7.79
C SER A 52 9.69 -4.91 8.08
N ASP A 53 10.34 -6.07 8.24
CA ASP A 53 11.80 -6.16 8.33
C ASP A 53 12.50 -5.73 7.04
N ALA A 54 13.79 -5.38 7.14
CA ALA A 54 14.68 -5.17 5.99
C ALA A 54 16.05 -5.76 6.26
N SER A 55 16.69 -6.28 5.21
CA SER A 55 18.12 -6.56 5.24
C SER A 55 18.91 -5.26 5.26
N SER A 56 19.95 -5.18 6.09
CA SER A 56 20.85 -4.01 6.20
C SER A 56 21.64 -3.74 4.92
N ASP A 57 21.80 -4.76 4.07
CA ASP A 57 22.75 -4.73 2.95
C ASP A 57 22.07 -4.34 1.63
N LEU A 58 20.75 -4.16 1.65
CA LEU A 58 19.97 -3.74 0.49
C LEU A 58 19.85 -2.23 0.41
N LYS A 59 20.08 -1.68 -0.79
CA LYS A 59 19.85 -0.26 -1.05
C LYS A 59 18.35 0.01 -1.15
N HIS A 60 17.88 0.96 -0.33
CA HIS A 60 16.51 1.47 -0.38
C HIS A 60 16.37 2.45 -1.56
N ASP A 61 16.01 1.92 -2.73
CA ASP A 61 15.79 2.71 -3.95
C ASP A 61 14.43 2.42 -4.61
N SER A 62 14.12 3.16 -5.67
CA SER A 62 12.86 3.03 -6.39
C SER A 62 12.62 1.63 -6.96
N ARG A 63 13.68 0.90 -7.33
CA ARG A 63 13.56 -0.46 -7.87
C ARG A 63 13.13 -1.42 -6.77
N LEU A 64 13.72 -1.29 -5.58
CA LEU A 64 13.32 -2.07 -4.41
C LEU A 64 11.83 -1.86 -4.11
N TYR A 65 11.38 -0.61 -4.04
CA TYR A 65 9.98 -0.31 -3.71
C TYR A 65 8.99 -0.65 -4.83
N ALA A 66 9.38 -0.51 -6.10
CA ALA A 66 8.58 -0.98 -7.23
C ALA A 66 8.39 -2.51 -7.16
N THR A 67 9.47 -3.27 -6.91
CA THR A 67 9.39 -4.71 -6.69
C THR A 67 8.51 -5.05 -5.50
N GLN A 68 8.59 -4.30 -4.41
CA GLN A 68 7.76 -4.52 -3.23
C GLN A 68 6.26 -4.35 -3.57
N ILE A 69 5.90 -3.30 -4.31
CA ILE A 69 4.53 -3.06 -4.76
C ILE A 69 4.05 -4.21 -5.65
N LEU A 70 4.86 -4.62 -6.64
CA LEU A 70 4.53 -5.72 -7.55
C LEU A 70 4.31 -7.04 -6.80
N LEU A 71 5.17 -7.34 -5.81
CA LEU A 71 5.01 -8.50 -4.95
C LEU A 71 3.71 -8.39 -4.15
N ALA A 72 3.42 -7.25 -3.53
CA ALA A 72 2.22 -7.06 -2.72
C ALA A 72 0.95 -7.32 -3.53
N ILE A 73 0.82 -6.70 -4.69
CA ILE A 73 -0.36 -6.89 -5.55
C ILE A 73 -0.49 -8.31 -6.09
N SER A 74 0.64 -9.01 -6.30
CA SER A 74 0.64 -10.41 -6.76
C SER A 74 0.17 -11.42 -5.71
N THR A 75 0.16 -11.03 -4.42
CA THR A 75 -0.31 -11.92 -3.34
C THR A 75 -1.83 -11.93 -3.18
N SER A 76 -2.52 -10.94 -3.73
CA SER A 76 -3.99 -10.88 -3.66
C SER A 76 -4.61 -11.85 -4.68
N PRO A 77 -5.71 -12.54 -4.32
CA PRO A 77 -6.48 -13.34 -5.27
C PRO A 77 -7.19 -12.49 -6.33
N THR A 78 -7.39 -11.19 -6.06
CA THR A 78 -8.02 -10.26 -7.00
C THR A 78 -6.98 -9.53 -7.84
N SER A 79 -7.31 -9.17 -9.08
CA SER A 79 -6.43 -8.31 -9.88
C SER A 79 -6.37 -6.89 -9.32
N TRP A 80 -5.15 -6.38 -9.18
CA TRP A 80 -4.83 -5.01 -8.78
C TRP A 80 -4.22 -4.19 -9.93
N THR A 81 -4.27 -4.71 -11.15
CA THR A 81 -3.83 -4.03 -12.37
C THR A 81 -5.03 -3.46 -13.14
N GLY A 82 -4.79 -2.44 -13.97
CA GLY A 82 -5.87 -1.59 -14.49
C GLY A 82 -6.20 -0.50 -13.47
N SER A 83 -7.49 -0.18 -13.28
CA SER A 83 -7.98 0.99 -12.54
C SER A 83 -7.71 0.97 -11.03
N THR A 84 -6.44 1.13 -10.68
CA THR A 84 -5.92 1.16 -9.31
C THR A 84 -5.40 2.54 -8.98
N LEU A 85 -5.93 3.10 -7.89
CA LEU A 85 -5.40 4.32 -7.29
C LEU A 85 -4.26 3.97 -6.35
N VAL A 86 -3.07 4.47 -6.65
CA VAL A 86 -1.92 4.38 -5.73
C VAL A 86 -1.77 5.69 -4.99
N ALA A 87 -1.89 5.65 -3.67
CA ALA A 87 -1.80 6.77 -2.76
C ALA A 87 -0.48 6.74 -1.99
N PHE A 88 0.41 7.71 -2.24
CA PHE A 88 1.64 7.91 -1.49
C PHE A 88 1.47 8.98 -0.42
N LEU A 89 1.84 8.68 0.82
CA LEU A 89 1.82 9.64 1.92
C LEU A 89 3.24 10.04 2.29
N TRP A 90 3.77 11.07 1.62
CA TRP A 90 5.11 11.58 1.87
C TRP A 90 5.04 12.88 2.67
N LEU A 91 5.61 12.90 3.88
CA LEU A 91 5.61 14.06 4.79
C LEU A 91 4.22 14.72 4.97
N GLY A 92 3.16 13.91 5.05
CA GLY A 92 1.78 14.41 5.20
C GLY A 92 1.09 14.89 3.92
N THR A 93 1.77 14.83 2.77
CA THR A 93 1.16 15.09 1.46
C THR A 93 0.70 13.79 0.82
N LEU A 94 -0.56 13.75 0.38
CA LEU A 94 -1.13 12.64 -0.38
C LEU A 94 -0.89 12.87 -1.88
N TRP A 95 -0.15 11.96 -2.50
CA TRP A 95 0.00 11.91 -3.96
C TRP A 95 -0.78 10.72 -4.49
N VAL A 96 -1.64 10.95 -5.49
CA VAL A 96 -2.45 9.91 -6.11
C VAL A 96 -1.99 9.70 -7.54
N VAL A 97 -1.71 8.45 -7.90
CA VAL A 97 -1.38 8.03 -9.26
C VAL A 97 -2.41 7.00 -9.70
N GLU A 98 -3.03 7.21 -10.85
CA GLU A 98 -3.88 6.24 -11.53
C GLU A 98 -3.03 5.42 -12.50
N TRP A 99 -3.13 4.09 -12.39
CA TRP A 99 -2.55 3.13 -13.34
C TRP A 99 -3.66 2.43 -14.13
#